data_AF-A0A2V9WX00-F1
#
_entry.id   AF-A0A2V9WX00-F1
#
_cell.length_a   1.000
_cell.length_b   1.000
_cell.length_c   1.000
_cell.angle_alpha   90.00
_cell.angle_beta   90.00
_cell.angle_gamma   90.00
#
_symmetry.space_group_name_H-M   'P 1'
#
loop_
_entity.id
_entity.type
_entity.pdbx_description
1 polymer ?
#
loop_
_entity_poly.entity_id
_entity_poly.type
_entity_poly.pdbx_seq_one_letter_code
_entity_poly.pdbx_strand_id
1 'polypeptide(L)'
;MSRRLVFALVLLCLVAGVVACYALLPKRYAQGERLNQTDIFWNEKEAFFFLSTSRIGKSANFLTDKLQRTRYGYLALMLDGRSQFYDQRMKAYRLTPYGELQTVALPEDATIVGNWALADGKLQLVPVENKYTHKQGFQWDGEKFIAVAAQPKPQVQGGSAKLSPDDADDDDDERDGGTLNRAARKMFKDAGWHYKDLVGFTGSDTQATLLMQLGKAAFDLRVTSFPQPALGNTAFDMLAFGTKSLQIAKSDQPETAQTLWSQNGWRAISKSEFEQMAKRTGPVVRAPVTIWIWLALLLFVTLLRFGAFGHWLLKLLGMKGRVLKNMATSYSFPPATAAQFPAMDMAALERYTREFESLGFVRLLDFSLVSNAANPIPSFCRLYAHTTYHCFGEISQLFPRGKAPLTLACSIQSVLQNGWSLTFSDRKPMAAGSLVRRKKALSVSMPGTNTSALLQAFLQMRDRVCQDLGISVVREDTLEAYIAKVQRGATEIREAVKEKNFATAVSHVYYRKLALLRTKEDYTWLGEYPKEAERRKQGFPAAARC
;
A
#
# COMPACT_ATOMS: atom_id res chain seq x y z
N MET A 1 -10.47 3.18 -36.72
CA MET A 1 -10.05 3.64 -35.38
C MET A 1 -10.23 2.50 -34.39
N SER A 2 -9.17 2.01 -33.72
CA SER A 2 -9.28 0.80 -32.89
C SER A 2 -10.14 1.09 -31.64
N ARG A 3 -10.99 0.13 -31.22
CA ARG A 3 -11.77 0.22 -29.97
C ARG A 3 -10.94 0.65 -28.74
N ARG A 4 -9.63 0.36 -28.77
CA ARG A 4 -8.65 0.74 -27.75
C ARG A 4 -8.39 2.24 -27.69
N LEU A 5 -8.31 2.89 -28.85
CA LEU A 5 -8.08 4.33 -28.96
C LEU A 5 -9.33 5.12 -28.54
N VAL A 6 -10.53 4.60 -28.86
CA VAL A 6 -11.81 5.17 -28.41
C VAL A 6 -11.92 5.12 -26.88
N PHE A 7 -11.61 3.97 -26.26
CA PHE A 7 -11.70 3.84 -24.80
C PHE A 7 -10.69 4.71 -24.06
N ALA A 8 -9.46 4.82 -24.58
CA ALA A 8 -8.44 5.71 -24.03
C ALA A 8 -8.86 7.19 -24.10
N LEU A 9 -9.44 7.62 -25.23
CA LEU A 9 -10.00 8.96 -25.38
C LEU A 9 -11.15 9.22 -24.40
N VAL A 10 -12.07 8.27 -24.23
CA VAL A 10 -13.19 8.40 -23.28
C VAL A 10 -12.68 8.56 -21.85
N LEU A 11 -11.67 7.77 -21.45
CA LEU A 11 -11.07 7.89 -20.12
C LEU A 11 -10.37 9.25 -19.94
N LEU A 12 -9.66 9.72 -20.97
CA LEU A 12 -8.98 11.01 -20.93
C LEU A 12 -9.99 12.17 -20.82
N CYS A 13 -11.09 12.11 -21.57
CA CYS A 13 -12.20 13.06 -21.47
C CYS A 13 -12.86 13.04 -20.09
N LEU A 14 -13.05 11.85 -19.48
CA LEU A 14 -13.60 11.74 -18.13
C LEU A 14 -12.67 12.38 -17.09
N VAL A 15 -11.36 12.13 -17.17
CA VAL A 15 -10.40 12.75 -16.24
C VAL A 15 -10.33 14.26 -16.47
N ALA A 16 -10.29 14.71 -17.72
CA ALA A 16 -10.34 16.14 -18.04
C ALA A 16 -11.63 16.81 -17.51
N GLY A 17 -12.77 16.12 -17.63
CA GLY A 17 -14.05 16.56 -17.06
C GLY A 17 -14.01 16.68 -15.54
N VAL A 18 -13.48 15.69 -14.83
CA VAL A 18 -13.32 15.73 -13.36
C VAL A 18 -12.40 16.89 -12.94
N VAL A 19 -11.31 17.11 -13.66
CA VAL A 19 -10.38 18.22 -13.40
C VAL A 19 -11.06 19.58 -13.66
N ALA A 20 -11.80 19.71 -14.76
CA ALA A 20 -12.52 20.95 -15.08
C ALA A 20 -13.61 21.24 -14.03
N CYS A 21 -14.40 20.23 -13.63
CA CYS A 21 -15.36 20.34 -12.55
C CYS A 21 -14.70 20.78 -11.24
N TYR A 22 -13.52 20.22 -10.91
CA TYR A 22 -12.76 20.62 -9.73
C TYR A 22 -12.27 22.07 -9.79
N ALA A 23 -11.75 22.50 -10.95
CA ALA A 23 -11.25 23.87 -11.14
C ALA A 23 -12.36 24.93 -11.05
N LEU A 24 -13.58 24.57 -11.43
CA LEU A 24 -14.77 25.43 -11.36
C LEU A 24 -15.42 25.49 -9.96
N LEU A 25 -14.94 24.71 -8.99
CA LEU A 25 -15.50 24.75 -7.65
C LEU A 25 -15.31 26.13 -6.99
N PRO A 26 -16.32 26.64 -6.26
CA PRO A 26 -16.21 27.91 -5.56
C PRO A 26 -15.04 27.92 -4.57
N LYS A 27 -14.19 28.95 -4.67
CA LYS A 27 -13.05 29.15 -3.78
C LYS A 27 -13.42 30.09 -2.64
N ARG A 28 -12.96 29.76 -1.44
CA ARG A 28 -13.00 30.62 -0.25
C ARG A 28 -11.63 31.25 -0.06
N TYR A 29 -11.61 32.52 0.32
CA TYR A 29 -10.40 33.30 0.53
C TYR A 29 -10.31 33.65 2.01
N ALA A 30 -9.14 33.40 2.59
CA ALA A 30 -8.88 33.70 3.99
C ALA A 30 -7.46 34.26 4.14
N GLN A 31 -7.29 35.10 5.15
CA GLN A 31 -5.99 35.60 5.59
C GLN A 31 -5.75 35.23 7.04
N GLY A 32 -4.49 35.01 7.38
CA GLY A 32 -4.02 34.87 8.75
C GLY A 32 -2.73 35.64 8.94
N GLU A 33 -2.38 35.86 10.19
CA GLU A 33 -1.10 36.44 10.58
C GLU A 33 -0.41 35.47 11.53
N ARG A 34 0.89 35.23 11.34
CA ARG A 34 1.71 34.44 12.25
C ARG A 34 2.95 35.21 12.66
N LEU A 35 3.43 34.96 13.87
CA LEU A 35 4.73 35.40 14.34
C LEU A 35 5.78 34.40 13.84
N ASN A 36 6.79 34.87 13.10
CA ASN A 36 7.89 34.02 12.65
C ASN A 36 9.01 33.99 13.69
N GLN A 37 9.36 35.18 14.18
CA GLN A 37 10.53 35.42 15.01
C GLN A 37 10.32 36.67 15.86
N THR A 38 10.89 36.68 17.05
CA THR A 38 10.99 37.87 17.90
C THR A 38 12.43 38.04 18.37
N ASP A 39 13.07 39.13 17.95
CA ASP A 39 14.38 39.52 18.45
C ASP A 39 14.21 40.50 19.61
N ILE A 40 14.88 40.23 20.73
CA ILE A 40 14.76 41.02 21.96
C ILE A 40 16.12 41.51 22.37
N PHE A 41 16.22 42.81 22.60
CA PHE A 41 17.41 43.48 23.11
C PHE A 41 17.05 44.23 24.38
N TRP A 42 17.76 44.02 25.48
CA TRP A 42 17.51 44.79 26.71
C TRP A 42 18.79 45.15 27.44
N ASN A 43 18.74 46.25 28.17
CA ASN A 43 19.78 46.68 29.11
C ASN A 43 19.10 47.26 30.36
N GLU A 44 19.87 47.92 31.23
CA GLU A 44 19.33 48.50 32.46
C GLU A 44 18.33 49.64 32.24
N LYS A 45 18.35 50.29 31.08
CA LYS A 45 17.58 51.50 30.77
C LYS A 45 16.33 51.22 29.96
N GLU A 46 16.36 50.22 29.07
CA GLU A 46 15.26 49.96 28.14
C GLU A 46 15.34 48.56 27.53
N ALA A 47 14.21 48.10 27.00
CA ALA A 47 14.15 46.91 26.16
C ALA A 47 13.44 47.21 24.82
N PHE A 48 13.93 46.60 23.76
CA PHE A 48 13.36 46.64 22.42
C PHE A 48 12.91 45.24 21.99
N PHE A 49 11.71 45.17 21.47
CA PHE A 49 11.11 43.94 20.93
C PHE A 49 10.85 44.13 19.45
N PHE A 50 11.46 43.30 18.62
CA PHE A 50 11.29 43.32 17.17
C PHE A 50 10.54 42.07 16.73
N LEU A 51 9.25 42.22 16.43
CA LEU A 51 8.36 41.13 16.05
C LEU A 51 8.27 41.03 14.53
N SER A 52 8.80 39.94 13.97
CA SER A 52 8.62 39.57 12.57
C SER A 52 7.34 38.78 12.40
N THR A 53 6.35 39.36 11.71
CA THR A 53 5.09 38.68 11.39
C THR A 53 4.97 38.42 9.89
N SER A 54 4.38 37.28 9.54
CA SER A 54 3.97 36.97 8.17
C SER A 54 2.46 36.98 8.08
N ARG A 55 1.91 37.81 7.19
CA ARG A 55 0.53 37.63 6.72
C ARG A 55 0.51 36.59 5.61
N ILE A 56 -0.36 35.62 5.77
CA ILE A 56 -0.51 34.48 4.86
C ILE A 56 -1.92 34.53 4.29
N GLY A 57 -2.03 34.63 2.97
CA GLY A 57 -3.28 34.39 2.29
C GLY A 57 -3.42 32.91 1.91
N LYS A 58 -4.64 32.37 1.94
CA LYS A 58 -4.99 31.13 1.26
C LYS A 58 -6.27 31.28 0.44
N SER A 59 -6.27 30.68 -0.75
CA SER A 59 -7.51 30.29 -1.43
C SER A 59 -7.63 28.77 -1.43
N ALA A 60 -8.83 28.26 -1.16
CA ALA A 60 -9.12 26.83 -1.15
C ALA A 60 -10.60 26.58 -1.45
N ASN A 61 -10.94 25.43 -2.03
CA ASN A 61 -12.33 24.98 -2.14
C ASN A 61 -12.66 23.98 -1.03
N PHE A 62 -13.95 23.63 -0.89
CA PHE A 62 -14.40 22.75 0.20
C PHE A 62 -13.75 21.35 0.16
N LEU A 63 -13.42 20.83 -1.04
CA LEU A 63 -12.73 19.54 -1.18
C LEU A 63 -11.28 19.63 -0.72
N THR A 64 -10.60 20.73 -1.08
CA THR A 64 -9.24 21.00 -0.60
C THR A 64 -9.21 21.07 0.92
N ASP A 65 -10.13 21.82 1.54
CA ASP A 65 -10.24 21.95 3.00
C ASP A 65 -10.53 20.60 3.68
N LYS A 66 -11.43 19.80 3.10
CA LYS A 66 -11.78 18.48 3.66
C LYS A 66 -10.61 17.51 3.55
N LEU A 67 -9.92 17.49 2.42
CA LEU A 67 -8.77 16.60 2.18
C LEU A 67 -7.60 16.94 3.12
N GLN A 68 -7.35 18.23 3.37
CA GLN A 68 -6.31 18.69 4.30
C GLN A 68 -6.48 18.17 5.74
N ARG A 69 -7.71 17.93 6.17
CA ARG A 69 -8.03 17.41 7.52
C ARG A 69 -7.91 15.89 7.63
N THR A 70 -7.55 15.21 6.55
CA THR A 70 -7.36 13.75 6.55
C THR A 70 -5.88 13.40 6.66
N ARG A 71 -5.57 12.14 6.98
CA ARG A 71 -4.21 11.57 6.88
C ARG A 71 -3.58 11.68 5.48
N TYR A 72 -4.40 11.97 4.47
CA TYR A 72 -3.97 12.18 3.09
C TYR A 72 -3.88 13.68 2.75
N GLY A 73 -3.81 14.57 3.74
CA GLY A 73 -3.77 16.02 3.55
C GLY A 73 -2.61 16.50 2.67
N TYR A 74 -1.52 15.74 2.57
CA TYR A 74 -0.44 15.99 1.62
C TYR A 74 -0.90 15.95 0.16
N LEU A 75 -1.95 15.19 -0.18
CA LEU A 75 -2.55 15.20 -1.52
C LEU A 75 -3.21 16.54 -1.85
N ALA A 76 -3.61 17.34 -0.85
CA ALA A 76 -4.15 18.68 -1.09
C ALA A 76 -3.08 19.67 -1.58
N LEU A 77 -1.78 19.41 -1.33
CA LEU A 77 -0.68 20.17 -1.93
C LEU A 77 -0.54 19.91 -3.43
N MET A 78 -1.05 18.76 -3.91
CA MET A 78 -0.95 18.34 -5.31
C MET A 78 -2.09 18.89 -6.18
N LEU A 79 -3.15 19.42 -5.58
CA LEU A 79 -4.33 19.91 -6.28
C LEU A 79 -4.19 21.41 -6.59
N ASP A 80 -4.38 21.77 -7.87
CA ASP A 80 -4.37 23.15 -8.34
C ASP A 80 -5.58 23.91 -7.76
N GLY A 81 -5.33 24.64 -6.67
CA GLY A 81 -6.38 25.22 -5.85
C GLY A 81 -5.86 26.10 -4.73
N ARG A 82 -4.63 25.84 -4.27
CA ARG A 82 -3.97 26.61 -3.22
C ARG A 82 -3.12 27.72 -3.83
N SER A 83 -3.67 28.93 -3.89
CA SER A 83 -2.84 30.14 -4.03
C SER A 83 -2.49 30.66 -2.64
N GLN A 84 -1.20 30.90 -2.38
CA GLN A 84 -0.76 31.57 -1.17
C GLN A 84 0.09 32.78 -1.53
N PHE A 85 -0.02 33.82 -0.71
CA PHE A 85 0.92 34.91 -0.68
C PHE A 85 1.50 35.00 0.74
N TYR A 86 2.70 35.54 0.83
CA TYR A 86 3.43 35.77 2.08
C TYR A 86 3.86 37.24 2.10
N ASP A 87 3.34 38.00 3.06
CA ASP A 87 3.73 39.39 3.32
C ASP A 87 4.46 39.45 4.67
N GLN A 88 5.77 39.74 4.66
CA GLN A 88 6.55 39.87 5.89
C GLN A 88 6.55 41.32 6.38
N ARG A 89 6.18 41.51 7.65
CA ARG A 89 6.13 42.79 8.35
C ARG A 89 6.91 42.73 9.65
N MET A 90 7.35 43.90 10.10
CA MET A 90 8.05 44.06 11.38
C MET A 90 7.29 45.07 12.24
N LYS A 91 7.19 44.78 13.53
CA LYS A 91 6.70 45.72 14.55
C LYS A 91 7.77 45.88 15.62
N ALA A 92 8.04 47.11 16.03
CA ALA A 92 8.97 47.40 17.11
C ALA A 92 8.21 47.93 18.34
N TYR A 93 8.59 47.44 19.51
CA TYR A 93 8.11 47.96 20.79
C TYR A 93 9.29 48.34 21.66
N ARG A 94 9.11 49.39 22.46
CA ARG A 94 10.07 49.83 23.49
C ARG A 94 9.41 49.71 24.85
N LEU A 95 10.13 49.14 25.81
CA LEU A 95 9.72 49.05 27.21
C LEU A 95 10.72 49.85 28.06
N THR A 96 10.18 50.71 28.92
CA THR A 96 10.97 51.46 29.90
C THR A 96 10.91 50.80 31.29
N PRO A 97 11.80 51.15 32.23
CA PRO A 97 11.81 50.57 33.58
C PRO A 97 10.53 50.88 34.38
N TYR A 98 9.78 51.89 33.95
CA TYR A 98 8.48 52.26 34.52
C TYR A 98 7.33 51.35 34.07
N GLY A 99 7.57 50.42 33.13
CA GLY A 99 6.56 49.51 32.59
C GLY A 99 5.71 50.09 31.46
N GLU A 100 6.12 51.25 30.91
CA GLU A 100 5.47 51.81 29.73
C GLU A 100 5.94 51.09 28.47
N LEU A 101 5.00 50.41 27.80
CA LEU A 101 5.23 49.79 26.51
C LEU A 101 4.74 50.72 25.40
N GLN A 102 5.65 51.15 24.54
CA GLN A 102 5.38 52.07 23.46
C GLN A 102 5.66 51.39 22.11
N THR A 103 4.76 51.57 21.14
CA THR A 103 5.02 51.13 19.76
C THR A 103 5.95 52.14 19.11
N VAL A 104 7.06 51.67 18.55
CA VAL A 104 8.05 52.51 17.86
C VAL A 104 7.91 52.31 16.35
N ALA A 105 7.81 53.41 15.62
CA ALA A 105 7.76 53.35 14.16
C ALA A 105 9.13 52.94 13.59
N LEU A 106 9.12 52.00 12.66
CA LEU A 106 10.29 51.66 11.84
C LEU A 106 10.22 52.39 10.50
N PRO A 107 11.37 52.63 9.83
CA PRO A 107 11.40 53.18 8.48
C PRO A 107 10.57 52.35 7.48
N GLU A 108 10.11 53.00 6.41
CA GLU A 108 9.45 52.29 5.30
C GLU A 108 10.40 51.22 4.72
N ASP A 109 9.84 50.07 4.36
CA ASP A 109 10.58 48.91 3.86
C ASP A 109 11.70 48.38 4.78
N ALA A 110 11.57 48.56 6.11
CA ALA A 110 12.48 47.94 7.07
C ALA A 110 12.59 46.42 6.90
N THR A 111 13.83 45.91 6.88
CA THR A 111 14.12 44.47 6.87
C THR A 111 14.26 43.90 8.27
N ILE A 112 14.05 42.60 8.39
CA ILE A 112 14.42 41.78 9.56
C ILE A 112 15.70 40.98 9.30
N VAL A 113 16.17 40.96 8.04
CA VAL A 113 17.31 40.16 7.59
C VAL A 113 18.50 41.09 7.43
N GLY A 114 19.45 41.00 8.35
CA GLY A 114 20.62 41.85 8.39
C GLY A 114 21.54 41.45 9.53
N ASN A 115 22.63 42.18 9.67
CA ASN A 115 23.54 42.05 10.79
C ASN A 115 23.18 43.09 11.85
N TRP A 116 22.82 42.61 13.04
CA TRP A 116 22.66 43.47 14.22
C TRP A 116 24.03 43.92 14.74
N ALA A 117 24.17 45.20 15.03
CA ALA A 117 25.38 45.84 15.54
C ALA A 117 25.04 46.99 16.50
N LEU A 118 26.07 47.54 17.14
CA LEU A 118 26.00 48.77 17.91
C LEU A 118 26.78 49.87 17.19
N ALA A 119 26.10 50.95 16.81
CA ALA A 119 26.73 52.18 16.32
C ALA A 119 26.61 53.25 17.41
N ASP A 120 27.76 53.72 17.91
CA ASP A 120 27.85 54.66 19.04
C ASP A 120 27.08 54.18 20.29
N GLY A 121 27.11 52.87 20.55
CA GLY A 121 26.39 52.23 21.66
C GLY A 121 24.87 52.08 21.44
N LYS A 122 24.35 52.48 20.28
CA LYS A 122 22.92 52.39 19.93
C LYS A 122 22.66 51.24 18.97
N LEU A 123 21.48 50.63 19.09
CA LEU A 123 21.03 49.51 18.27
C LEU A 123 20.99 49.88 16.79
N GLN A 124 21.63 49.06 15.95
CA GLN A 124 21.61 49.19 14.51
C GLN A 124 21.40 47.84 13.84
N LEU A 125 20.56 47.79 12.82
CA LEU A 125 20.45 46.67 11.89
C LEU A 125 20.96 47.13 10.52
N VAL A 126 22.05 46.52 10.07
CA VAL A 126 22.59 46.74 8.72
C VAL A 126 22.07 45.64 7.80
N PRO A 127 21.33 45.97 6.73
CA PRO A 127 20.73 44.96 5.88
C PRO A 127 21.81 44.36 4.98
N VAL A 128 21.70 43.06 4.66
CA VAL A 128 22.58 42.41 3.69
C VAL A 128 22.00 42.60 2.30
N GLU A 129 22.79 43.16 1.38
CA GLU A 129 22.36 43.37 0.00
C GLU A 129 22.01 42.03 -0.67
N ASN A 130 20.78 41.93 -1.18
CA ASN A 130 20.27 40.76 -1.88
C ASN A 130 19.54 41.19 -3.16
N LYS A 131 19.78 40.49 -4.27
CA LYS A 131 19.20 40.75 -5.60
C LYS A 131 17.66 40.80 -5.62
N TYR A 132 17.00 40.26 -4.60
CA TYR A 132 15.55 40.11 -4.54
C TYR A 132 14.84 41.05 -3.55
N THR A 133 15.57 41.86 -2.76
CA THR A 133 14.96 42.70 -1.72
C THR A 133 15.65 44.07 -1.61
N HIS A 134 14.92 45.16 -1.91
CA HIS A 134 15.38 46.55 -1.78
C HIS A 134 15.11 47.14 -0.38
N LYS A 135 15.04 46.30 0.65
CA LYS A 135 14.68 46.71 2.01
C LYS A 135 15.84 47.43 2.73
N GLN A 136 15.51 48.41 3.56
CA GLN A 136 16.47 49.23 4.29
C GLN A 136 16.68 48.70 5.71
N GLY A 137 17.84 49.00 6.30
CA GLY A 137 18.10 48.78 7.72
C GLY A 137 17.68 49.98 8.54
N PHE A 138 17.99 49.95 9.84
CA PHE A 138 17.62 51.03 10.73
C PHE A 138 18.57 51.16 11.93
N GLN A 139 18.65 52.36 12.49
CA GLN A 139 19.45 52.68 13.68
C GLN A 139 18.62 53.47 14.67
N TRP A 140 18.76 53.16 15.96
CA TRP A 140 18.18 53.94 17.05
C TRP A 140 18.98 55.22 17.25
N ASP A 141 18.33 56.39 17.18
CA ASP A 141 18.97 57.69 17.42
C ASP A 141 18.82 58.16 18.88
N GLY A 142 18.01 57.48 19.70
CA GLY A 142 17.67 57.87 21.07
C GLY A 142 16.19 58.22 21.24
N GLU A 143 15.51 58.57 20.15
CA GLU A 143 14.09 58.92 20.11
C GLU A 143 13.29 58.06 19.13
N LYS A 144 13.86 57.75 17.96
CA LYS A 144 13.23 56.98 16.88
C LYS A 144 14.24 56.12 16.11
N PHE A 145 13.72 55.25 15.25
CA PHE A 145 14.53 54.54 14.28
C PHE A 145 14.67 55.34 12.98
N ILE A 146 15.91 55.57 12.56
CA ILE A 146 16.26 56.22 11.28
C ILE A 146 16.75 55.17 10.28
N ALA A 147 16.53 55.41 8.98
CA ALA A 147 16.91 54.48 7.93
C ALA A 147 18.44 54.37 7.77
N VAL A 148 18.92 53.15 7.52
CA VAL A 148 20.33 52.84 7.23
C VAL A 148 20.42 52.14 5.89
N ALA A 149 21.28 52.65 5.01
CA ALA A 149 21.52 52.07 3.70
C ALA A 149 22.21 50.70 3.80
N ALA A 150 21.99 49.85 2.80
CA ALA A 150 22.67 48.56 2.71
C ALA A 150 24.17 48.73 2.52
N GLN A 151 24.95 47.90 3.22
CA GLN A 151 26.38 47.77 2.95
C GLN A 151 26.62 46.67 1.91
N PRO A 152 27.58 46.87 0.99
CA PRO A 152 27.95 45.84 0.03
C PRO A 152 28.49 44.60 0.75
N LYS A 153 28.13 43.40 0.25
CA LYS A 153 28.58 42.11 0.82
C LYS A 153 30.11 42.09 1.04
N PRO A 154 30.62 41.82 2.25
CA PRO A 154 31.99 41.39 2.39
C PRO A 154 32.16 40.01 1.72
N GLN A 155 33.19 39.86 0.87
CA GLN A 155 33.59 38.58 0.30
C GLN A 155 34.13 37.68 1.41
N VAL A 156 33.29 36.81 1.97
CA VAL A 156 33.77 35.73 2.83
C VAL A 156 34.31 34.62 1.92
N GLN A 157 35.64 34.54 1.82
CA GLN A 157 36.34 33.36 1.30
C GLN A 157 36.02 32.17 2.19
N GLY A 158 35.55 31.08 1.59
CA GLY A 158 35.26 29.83 2.29
C GLY A 158 36.51 29.28 2.97
N GLY A 159 36.53 29.33 4.31
CA GLY A 159 37.47 28.62 5.15
C GLY A 159 36.81 27.37 5.70
N SER A 160 37.39 26.20 5.43
CA SER A 160 36.97 24.91 5.95
C SER A 160 37.01 24.88 7.48
N ALA A 161 35.92 24.47 8.12
CA ALA A 161 35.83 24.27 9.56
C ALA A 161 36.68 23.06 10.01
N LYS A 162 37.55 23.29 11.00
CA LYS A 162 38.09 22.29 11.91
C LYS A 162 37.89 22.84 13.34
N LEU A 163 37.34 21.99 14.21
CA LEU A 163 36.80 22.31 15.54
C LEU A 163 37.86 22.46 16.66
N SER A 164 37.48 23.28 17.67
CA SER A 164 37.80 23.27 19.13
C SER A 164 39.23 23.66 19.59
N PRO A 165 39.51 24.11 20.85
CA PRO A 165 38.73 24.22 22.12
C PRO A 165 38.75 25.64 22.76
N ASP A 166 37.79 26.17 23.53
CA ASP A 166 36.75 25.64 24.41
C ASP A 166 35.38 26.31 24.11
N ASP A 167 34.23 25.66 24.36
CA ASP A 167 34.02 24.36 25.00
C ASP A 167 34.43 23.19 24.09
N ALA A 168 35.12 22.21 24.64
CA ALA A 168 34.65 20.83 24.50
C ALA A 168 33.48 20.72 25.51
N ASP A 169 32.24 20.83 25.05
CA ASP A 169 31.36 19.72 24.61
C ASP A 169 30.67 19.12 25.87
N ASP A 170 29.37 18.84 25.99
CA ASP A 170 28.22 18.62 25.09
C ASP A 170 26.95 18.79 25.99
N ASP A 171 25.78 19.27 25.57
CA ASP A 171 24.88 18.68 24.55
C ASP A 171 23.85 19.73 24.06
N ASP A 172 23.52 19.64 22.76
CA ASP A 172 22.36 20.18 22.03
C ASP A 172 22.32 21.67 21.62
N ASP A 173 23.07 22.02 20.58
CA ASP A 173 22.57 22.07 19.18
C ASP A 173 23.44 23.01 18.32
N GLU A 174 24.15 22.45 17.34
CA GLU A 174 24.76 23.12 16.17
C GLU A 174 23.71 23.75 15.23
N ARG A 175 22.73 24.46 15.78
CA ARG A 175 21.88 25.35 15.00
C ARG A 175 22.43 26.75 15.08
N ASP A 176 23.34 27.03 14.16
CA ASP A 176 23.79 28.35 13.73
C ASP A 176 22.62 29.16 13.11
N GLY A 177 21.54 29.34 13.88
CA GLY A 177 20.23 29.77 13.41
C GLY A 177 19.70 31.07 14.04
N GLY A 178 20.47 31.71 14.92
CA GLY A 178 20.10 33.02 15.46
C GLY A 178 20.64 34.16 14.61
N THR A 179 19.94 35.30 14.54
CA THR A 179 20.34 36.47 13.72
C THR A 179 21.67 37.14 14.14
N LEU A 180 22.22 36.79 15.31
CA LEU A 180 23.49 37.30 15.83
C LEU A 180 24.56 36.21 15.90
N ASN A 181 25.68 36.43 15.20
CA ASN A 181 26.89 35.60 15.28
C ASN A 181 27.63 35.79 16.63
N ARG A 182 28.59 34.89 16.93
CA ARG A 182 29.31 34.85 18.22
C ARG A 182 30.04 36.16 18.54
N ALA A 183 30.66 36.79 17.53
CA ALA A 183 31.40 38.05 17.69
C ALA A 183 30.47 39.21 18.06
N ALA A 184 29.33 39.34 17.36
CA ALA A 184 28.36 40.39 17.64
C ALA A 184 27.72 40.18 19.02
N ARG A 185 27.36 38.94 19.41
CA ARG A 185 26.84 38.66 20.77
C ARG A 185 27.80 39.11 21.86
N LYS A 186 29.11 38.89 21.67
CA LYS A 186 30.14 39.36 22.60
C LYS A 186 30.14 40.90 22.69
N MET A 187 30.11 41.60 21.55
CA MET A 187 30.05 43.07 21.53
C MET A 187 28.82 43.62 22.28
N PHE A 188 27.64 43.02 22.09
CA PHE A 188 26.43 43.42 22.83
C PHE A 188 26.61 43.20 24.33
N LYS A 189 27.10 42.03 24.74
CA LYS A 189 27.34 41.70 26.15
C LYS A 189 28.33 42.66 26.81
N ASP A 190 29.44 42.95 26.15
CA ASP A 190 30.49 43.86 26.64
C ASP A 190 29.97 45.31 26.75
N ALA A 191 28.97 45.69 25.94
CA ALA A 191 28.28 46.96 26.01
C ALA A 191 27.09 47.00 27.00
N GLY A 192 26.89 45.95 27.81
CA GLY A 192 25.80 45.87 28.78
C GLY A 192 24.43 45.56 28.19
N TRP A 193 24.38 45.08 26.95
CA TRP A 193 23.17 44.62 26.29
C TRP A 193 23.04 43.10 26.40
N HIS A 194 21.81 42.66 26.66
CA HIS A 194 21.39 41.28 26.56
C HIS A 194 20.58 41.07 25.30
N TYR A 195 20.66 39.85 24.75
CA TYR A 195 19.99 39.47 23.53
C TYR A 195 19.32 38.10 23.65
N LYS A 196 18.10 37.98 23.14
CA LYS A 196 17.42 36.70 22.97
C LYS A 196 16.66 36.66 21.65
N ASP A 197 16.92 35.61 20.89
CA ASP A 197 16.13 35.23 19.73
C ASP A 197 15.03 34.26 20.17
N LEU A 198 13.78 34.59 19.90
CA LEU A 198 12.64 33.69 20.06
C LEU A 198 12.13 33.31 18.67
N VAL A 199 12.71 32.24 18.12
CA VAL A 199 12.16 31.55 16.96
C VAL A 199 10.85 30.92 17.40
N GLY A 200 9.79 30.96 16.57
CA GLY A 200 8.41 30.61 16.96
C GLY A 200 8.15 29.24 17.61
N PHE A 201 9.17 28.40 17.83
CA PHE A 201 9.13 27.13 18.56
C PHE A 201 10.06 27.20 19.78
N THR A 202 9.58 27.77 20.89
CA THR A 202 10.33 27.76 22.16
C THR A 202 9.68 26.80 23.15
N GLY A 203 10.39 25.69 23.44
CA GLY A 203 10.03 24.73 24.50
C GLY A 203 9.12 23.57 24.08
N SER A 204 9.28 22.44 24.76
CA SER A 204 8.35 21.30 24.76
C SER A 204 7.00 21.65 25.41
N ASP A 205 6.98 22.70 26.23
CA ASP A 205 5.83 23.16 26.98
C ASP A 205 5.03 24.20 26.20
N THR A 206 3.70 24.21 26.37
CA THR A 206 2.80 25.17 25.73
C THR A 206 3.02 26.62 26.16
N GLN A 207 3.87 26.86 27.16
CA GLN A 207 4.18 28.18 27.70
C GLN A 207 5.64 28.25 28.17
N ALA A 208 6.34 29.33 27.81
CA ALA A 208 7.68 29.65 28.27
C ALA A 208 7.72 31.08 28.83
N THR A 209 8.57 31.34 29.82
CA THR A 209 8.73 32.68 30.42
C THR A 209 10.20 33.10 30.38
N LEU A 210 10.48 34.30 29.86
CA LEU A 210 11.79 34.95 29.88
C LEU A 210 11.77 36.08 30.90
N LEU A 211 12.65 36.01 31.90
CA LEU A 211 12.86 37.07 32.88
C LEU A 211 13.84 38.11 32.32
N MET A 212 13.46 39.39 32.38
CA MET A 212 14.30 40.51 31.97
C MET A 212 14.44 41.50 33.13
N GLN A 213 15.67 41.93 33.39
CA GLN A 213 15.97 42.96 34.39
C GLN A 213 16.26 44.29 33.68
N LEU A 214 15.48 45.32 34.01
CA LEU A 214 15.64 46.69 33.53
C LEU A 214 15.89 47.57 34.76
N GLY A 215 17.17 47.70 35.14
CA GLY A 215 17.59 48.40 36.35
C GLY A 215 17.11 47.66 37.59
N LYS A 216 16.25 48.31 38.40
CA LYS A 216 15.64 47.67 39.59
C LYS A 216 14.32 46.95 39.31
N ALA A 217 13.77 47.08 38.10
CA ALA A 217 12.51 46.45 37.73
C ALA A 217 12.76 45.11 37.03
N ALA A 218 11.94 44.11 37.36
CA ALA A 218 11.92 42.82 36.70
C ALA A 218 10.64 42.67 35.87
N PHE A 219 10.78 42.11 34.67
CA PHE A 219 9.68 41.87 33.74
C PHE A 219 9.68 40.43 33.25
N ASP A 220 8.50 39.85 33.17
CA ASP A 220 8.26 38.50 32.67
C ASP A 220 7.66 38.59 31.26
N LEU A 221 8.40 38.12 30.27
CA LEU A 221 7.87 37.89 28.93
C LEU A 221 7.35 36.46 28.82
N ARG A 222 6.03 36.32 28.72
CA ARG A 222 5.34 35.03 28.56
C ARG A 222 5.06 34.76 27.09
N VAL A 223 5.60 33.65 26.59
CA VAL A 223 5.36 33.12 25.26
C VAL A 223 4.42 31.94 25.39
N THR A 224 3.26 31.98 24.73
CA THR A 224 2.36 30.83 24.63
C THR A 224 2.45 30.26 23.23
N SER A 225 2.65 28.95 23.10
CA SER A 225 2.82 28.25 21.82
C SER A 225 1.67 27.26 21.58
N PHE A 226 1.40 26.94 20.31
CA PHE A 226 0.50 25.83 19.98
C PHE A 226 1.09 24.50 20.46
N PRO A 227 0.27 23.56 20.97
CA PRO A 227 0.76 22.23 21.32
C PRO A 227 1.34 21.56 20.06
N GLN A 228 2.49 20.90 20.20
CA GLN A 228 3.05 20.16 19.08
C GLN A 228 2.05 19.07 18.63
N PRO A 229 1.71 18.99 17.33
CA PRO A 229 0.78 17.97 16.86
C PRO A 229 1.39 16.58 17.06
N ALA A 230 0.67 15.69 17.74
CA ALA A 230 1.06 14.30 17.90
C ALA A 230 1.32 13.64 16.53
N LEU A 231 2.36 12.82 16.43
CA LEU A 231 2.72 12.08 15.21
C LEU A 231 1.48 11.39 14.64
N GLY A 232 1.02 11.83 13.46
CA GLY A 232 -0.08 11.20 12.72
C GLY A 232 -1.30 12.09 12.44
N ASN A 233 -1.40 13.30 13.01
CA ASN A 233 -2.55 14.19 12.81
C ASN A 233 -2.20 15.56 12.20
N THR A 234 -1.17 15.62 11.35
CA THR A 234 -0.71 16.86 10.73
C THR A 234 -1.66 17.35 9.66
N ALA A 235 -2.73 18.03 10.08
CA ALA A 235 -3.35 19.03 9.23
C ALA A 235 -2.27 20.06 8.87
N PHE A 236 -1.93 20.20 7.59
CA PHE A 236 -0.96 21.20 7.08
C PHE A 236 -1.55 22.63 7.15
N ASP A 237 -1.93 23.09 8.34
CA ASP A 237 -2.34 24.47 8.58
C ASP A 237 -1.15 25.30 9.08
N MET A 238 -0.76 26.29 8.29
CA MET A 238 0.39 27.18 8.56
C MET A 238 0.21 28.06 9.81
N LEU A 239 -1.02 28.18 10.32
CA LEU A 239 -1.31 28.90 11.55
C LEU A 239 -1.39 27.99 12.79
N ALA A 240 -1.45 26.67 12.62
CA ALA A 240 -1.65 25.72 13.72
C ALA A 240 -0.34 25.35 14.45
N PHE A 241 0.77 26.03 14.15
CA PHE A 241 2.06 25.81 14.78
C PHE A 241 2.74 27.14 15.09
N GLY A 242 3.60 27.11 16.11
CA GLY A 242 4.42 28.23 16.55
C GLY A 242 3.82 29.02 17.72
N THR A 243 4.21 30.29 17.86
CA THR A 243 3.70 31.18 18.92
C THR A 243 2.22 31.53 18.69
N LYS A 244 1.41 31.36 19.73
CA LYS A 244 0.00 31.76 19.82
C LYS A 244 -0.17 33.18 20.38
N SER A 245 0.59 33.53 21.41
CA SER A 245 0.55 34.87 22.02
C SER A 245 1.86 35.23 22.72
N LEU A 246 2.14 36.52 22.76
CA LEU A 246 3.26 37.14 23.44
C LEU A 246 2.72 38.21 24.41
N GLN A 247 2.99 38.05 25.70
CA GLN A 247 2.53 38.95 26.75
C GLN A 247 3.71 39.37 27.64
N ILE A 248 3.70 40.61 28.10
CA ILE A 248 4.71 41.12 29.02
C ILE A 248 4.03 41.69 30.25
N ALA A 249 4.55 41.33 31.43
CA ALA A 249 4.08 41.86 32.70
C ALA A 249 5.27 42.20 33.59
N LYS A 250 5.08 43.11 34.53
CA LYS A 250 6.06 43.34 35.58
C LYS A 250 5.99 42.17 36.57
N SER A 251 7.13 41.63 37.02
CA SER A 251 7.15 40.39 37.80
C SER A 251 6.41 40.53 39.16
N ASP A 252 6.36 41.74 39.72
CA ASP A 252 5.63 42.07 40.96
C ASP A 252 4.13 42.39 40.71
N GLN A 253 3.72 42.60 39.46
CA GLN A 253 2.34 42.93 39.07
C GLN A 253 1.92 42.12 37.82
N PRO A 254 1.76 40.80 37.95
CA PRO A 254 1.44 39.94 36.80
C PRO A 254 0.05 40.20 36.20
N GLU A 255 -0.86 40.83 36.94
CA GLU A 255 -2.23 41.14 36.49
C GLU A 255 -2.27 42.29 35.47
N THR A 256 -1.26 43.15 35.43
CA THR A 256 -1.15 44.26 34.45
C THR A 256 -0.48 43.82 33.15
N ALA A 257 -0.67 42.56 32.76
CA ALA A 257 -0.04 41.99 31.57
C ALA A 257 -0.50 42.71 30.30
N GLN A 258 0.46 43.19 29.51
CA GLN A 258 0.24 43.85 28.24
C GLN A 258 0.50 42.87 27.09
N THR A 259 -0.40 42.81 26.11
CA THR A 259 -0.26 41.90 24.97
C THR A 259 0.54 42.56 23.86
N LEU A 260 1.72 42.02 23.58
CA LEU A 260 2.57 42.44 22.46
C LEU A 260 2.02 41.92 21.13
N TRP A 261 1.57 40.66 21.11
CA TRP A 261 1.00 40.04 19.92
C TRP A 261 0.11 38.83 20.26
N SER A 262 -0.93 38.60 19.48
CA SER A 262 -1.78 37.41 19.57
C SER A 262 -2.25 36.96 18.19
N GLN A 263 -2.36 35.65 17.99
CA GLN A 263 -2.85 35.06 16.76
C GLN A 263 -4.39 35.04 16.75
N ASN A 264 -4.99 35.65 15.73
CA ASN A 264 -6.45 35.72 15.55
C ASN A 264 -7.01 34.65 14.60
N GLY A 265 -6.21 33.62 14.27
CA GLY A 265 -6.59 32.57 13.33
C GLY A 265 -6.86 33.05 11.90
N TRP A 266 -7.67 32.28 11.15
CA TRP A 266 -8.05 32.60 9.78
C TRP A 266 -9.27 33.54 9.73
N ARG A 267 -9.12 34.69 9.10
CA ARG A 267 -10.20 35.64 8.80
C ARG A 267 -10.62 35.54 7.34
N ALA A 268 -11.92 35.42 7.08
CA ALA A 268 -12.45 35.46 5.72
C ALA A 268 -12.22 36.85 5.09
N ILE A 269 -11.80 36.86 3.82
CA ILE A 269 -11.61 38.08 3.02
C ILE A 269 -12.27 37.94 1.66
N SER A 270 -12.48 39.06 0.98
CA SER A 270 -13.00 39.03 -0.38
C SER A 270 -11.92 38.58 -1.38
N LYS A 271 -12.35 38.12 -2.56
CA LYS A 271 -11.45 37.74 -3.66
C LYS A 271 -10.59 38.93 -4.14
N SER A 272 -11.19 40.12 -4.24
CA SER A 272 -10.49 41.33 -4.68
C SER A 272 -9.40 41.75 -3.70
N GLU A 273 -9.68 41.70 -2.39
CA GLU A 273 -8.68 41.93 -1.34
C GLU A 273 -7.52 40.93 -1.44
N PHE A 274 -7.83 39.64 -1.62
CA PHE A 274 -6.81 38.61 -1.77
C PHE A 274 -5.90 38.89 -2.99
N GLU A 275 -6.49 39.20 -4.14
CA GLU A 275 -5.75 39.48 -5.37
C GLU A 275 -4.92 40.77 -5.27
N GLN A 276 -5.43 41.80 -4.60
CA GLN A 276 -4.71 43.05 -4.38
C GLN A 276 -3.49 42.83 -3.47
N MET A 277 -3.64 42.06 -2.39
CA MET A 277 -2.52 41.70 -1.50
C MET A 277 -1.51 40.82 -2.23
N ALA A 278 -1.97 39.80 -2.95
CA ALA A 278 -1.13 38.92 -3.76
C ALA A 278 -0.30 39.68 -4.80
N LYS A 279 -0.87 40.72 -5.45
CA LYS A 279 -0.15 41.58 -6.39
C LYS A 279 0.97 42.40 -5.72
N ARG A 280 0.79 42.81 -4.46
CA ARG A 280 1.77 43.62 -3.72
C ARG A 280 2.98 42.81 -3.23
N THR A 281 2.79 41.54 -2.90
CA THR A 281 3.81 40.68 -2.26
C THR A 281 4.74 39.93 -3.22
N GLY A 282 4.55 40.03 -4.53
CA GLY A 282 5.29 39.22 -5.51
C GLY A 282 4.62 37.87 -5.81
N PRO A 283 5.29 36.97 -6.57
CA PRO A 283 4.62 35.88 -7.28
C PRO A 283 3.86 34.97 -6.31
N VAL A 284 2.55 34.88 -6.53
CA VAL A 284 1.72 33.83 -5.95
C VAL A 284 2.36 32.51 -6.32
N VAL A 285 2.77 31.73 -5.33
CA VAL A 285 3.20 30.35 -5.54
C VAL A 285 1.96 29.57 -5.99
N ARG A 286 1.72 29.56 -7.30
CA ARG A 286 0.83 28.61 -7.95
C ARG A 286 1.66 27.36 -8.10
N ALA A 287 1.30 26.29 -7.40
CA ALA A 287 1.92 24.99 -7.60
C ALA A 287 1.89 24.68 -9.11
N PRO A 288 3.05 24.55 -9.78
CA PRO A 288 3.06 24.48 -11.23
C PRO A 288 2.46 23.15 -11.68
N VAL A 289 1.39 23.21 -12.46
CA VAL A 289 1.08 22.29 -13.57
C VAL A 289 1.22 20.78 -13.22
N THR A 290 0.75 20.36 -12.03
CA THR A 290 0.79 18.95 -11.59
C THR A 290 -0.22 18.08 -12.32
N ILE A 291 -1.32 18.65 -12.81
CA ILE A 291 -2.41 17.91 -13.49
C ILE A 291 -1.92 17.18 -14.75
N TRP A 292 -1.06 17.80 -15.56
CA TRP A 292 -0.56 17.20 -16.79
C TRP A 292 0.41 16.05 -16.54
N ILE A 293 1.23 16.15 -15.48
CA ILE A 293 2.13 15.09 -15.04
C ILE A 293 1.31 13.88 -14.56
N TRP A 294 0.22 14.10 -13.82
CA TRP A 294 -0.65 13.02 -13.38
C TRP A 294 -1.47 12.41 -14.52
N LEU A 295 -1.98 13.22 -15.45
CA LEU A 295 -2.62 12.71 -16.68
C LEU A 295 -1.65 11.83 -17.47
N ALA A 296 -0.39 12.25 -17.62
CA ALA A 296 0.65 11.47 -18.29
C ALA A 296 1.00 10.19 -17.52
N LEU A 297 1.13 10.25 -16.19
CA LEU A 297 1.44 9.08 -15.36
C LEU A 297 0.29 8.05 -15.40
N LEU A 298 -0.95 8.51 -15.37
CA LEU A 298 -2.13 7.64 -15.41
C LEU A 298 -2.32 7.03 -16.82
N LEU A 299 -2.04 7.80 -17.87
CA LEU A 299 -1.95 7.29 -19.25
C LEU A 299 -0.84 6.23 -19.37
N PHE A 300 0.32 6.47 -18.77
CA PHE A 300 1.45 5.54 -18.79
C PHE A 300 1.15 4.24 -18.02
N VAL A 301 0.58 4.32 -16.82
CA VAL A 301 0.18 3.16 -16.02
C VAL A 301 -0.92 2.35 -16.71
N THR A 302 -1.89 3.01 -17.35
CA THR A 302 -2.93 2.32 -18.12
C THR A 302 -2.33 1.63 -19.34
N LEU A 303 -1.46 2.28 -20.10
CA LEU A 303 -0.73 1.67 -21.23
C LEU A 303 0.11 0.46 -20.80
N LEU A 304 0.85 0.55 -19.70
CA LEU A 304 1.64 -0.55 -19.15
C LEU A 304 0.79 -1.73 -18.69
N ARG A 305 -0.33 -1.47 -17.98
CA ARG A 305 -1.24 -2.55 -17.54
C ARG A 305 -1.99 -3.21 -18.70
N PHE A 306 -2.31 -2.50 -19.77
CA PHE A 306 -2.94 -3.09 -20.95
C PHE A 306 -2.00 -4.00 -21.75
N GLY A 307 -0.70 -3.69 -21.80
CA GLY A 307 0.32 -4.60 -22.36
C GLY A 307 0.36 -5.94 -21.62
N ALA A 308 0.33 -5.90 -20.29
CA ALA A 308 0.26 -7.09 -19.45
C ALA A 308 -1.05 -7.89 -19.62
N PHE A 309 -2.19 -7.21 -19.76
CA PHE A 309 -3.49 -7.87 -19.98
C PHE A 309 -3.57 -8.55 -21.37
N GLY A 310 -3.05 -7.91 -22.42
CA GLY A 310 -2.97 -8.51 -23.76
C GLY A 310 -2.08 -9.77 -23.78
N HIS A 311 -0.94 -9.72 -23.11
CA HIS A 311 -0.04 -10.87 -22.95
C HIS A 311 -0.71 -12.01 -22.15
N TRP A 312 -1.49 -11.68 -21.12
CA TRP A 312 -2.25 -12.66 -20.34
C TRP A 312 -3.35 -13.35 -21.19
N LEU A 313 -4.08 -12.58 -22.00
CA LEU A 313 -5.13 -13.08 -22.88
C LEU A 313 -4.55 -14.03 -23.96
N LEU A 314 -3.45 -13.64 -24.61
CA LEU A 314 -2.72 -14.48 -25.58
C LEU A 314 -2.20 -15.78 -24.94
N LYS A 315 -1.71 -15.72 -23.70
CA LYS A 315 -1.28 -16.91 -22.96
C LYS A 315 -2.43 -17.89 -22.70
N LEU A 316 -3.65 -17.41 -22.43
CA LEU A 316 -4.85 -18.24 -22.26
C LEU A 316 -5.31 -18.89 -23.58
N LEU A 317 -5.31 -18.15 -24.68
CA LEU A 317 -5.65 -18.66 -26.02
C LEU A 317 -4.73 -19.82 -26.45
N GLY A 318 -3.42 -19.72 -26.18
CA GLY A 318 -2.44 -20.78 -26.47
C GLY A 318 -2.33 -21.89 -25.41
N MET A 319 -3.08 -21.81 -24.30
CA MET A 319 -2.95 -22.78 -23.19
C MET A 319 -3.67 -24.10 -23.48
N LYS A 320 -4.83 -24.07 -24.15
CA LYS A 320 -5.56 -25.29 -24.56
C LYS A 320 -4.71 -26.15 -25.49
N GLY A 321 -4.09 -25.54 -26.51
CA GLY A 321 -3.20 -26.23 -27.43
C GLY A 321 -1.99 -26.87 -26.73
N ARG A 322 -1.38 -26.16 -25.77
CA ARG A 322 -0.28 -26.69 -24.96
C ARG A 322 -0.69 -27.85 -24.07
N VAL A 323 -1.86 -27.78 -23.42
CA VAL A 323 -2.39 -28.89 -22.61
C VAL A 323 -2.67 -30.10 -23.49
N LEU A 324 -3.40 -29.94 -24.60
CA LEU A 324 -3.70 -31.05 -25.51
C LEU A 324 -2.44 -31.69 -26.13
N LYS A 325 -1.40 -30.89 -26.43
CA LYS A 325 -0.11 -31.40 -26.91
C LYS A 325 0.64 -32.24 -25.86
N ASN A 326 0.45 -31.93 -24.57
CA ASN A 326 1.11 -32.62 -23.46
C ASN A 326 0.27 -33.74 -22.84
N MET A 327 -0.93 -34.03 -23.36
CA MET A 327 -1.74 -35.15 -22.90
C MET A 327 -1.35 -36.44 -23.62
N ALA A 328 -1.24 -37.52 -22.86
CA ALA A 328 -0.98 -38.85 -23.38
C ALA A 328 -2.09 -39.29 -24.36
N THR A 329 -1.71 -39.90 -25.47
CA THR A 329 -2.63 -40.62 -26.37
C THR A 329 -2.44 -42.12 -26.29
N SER A 330 -1.30 -42.58 -25.77
CA SER A 330 -1.01 -43.98 -25.54
C SER A 330 -0.18 -44.16 -24.27
N TYR A 331 -0.29 -45.35 -23.69
CA TYR A 331 0.46 -45.79 -22.53
C TYR A 331 1.12 -47.13 -22.82
N SER A 332 2.35 -47.29 -22.33
CA SER A 332 3.02 -48.58 -22.19
C SER A 332 3.15 -48.97 -20.73
N PHE A 333 3.20 -50.28 -20.49
CA PHE A 333 3.16 -50.90 -19.16
C PHE A 333 4.39 -51.80 -18.94
N PRO A 334 5.62 -51.25 -19.03
CA PRO A 334 6.83 -52.04 -18.75
C PRO A 334 6.78 -52.57 -17.30
N PRO A 335 7.14 -53.85 -17.08
CA PRO A 335 7.33 -54.38 -15.74
C PRO A 335 8.32 -53.52 -14.95
N ALA A 336 7.99 -53.23 -13.70
CA ALA A 336 8.79 -52.37 -12.85
C ALA A 336 9.00 -53.02 -11.48
N THR A 337 10.14 -52.72 -10.86
CA THR A 337 10.45 -53.16 -9.51
C THR A 337 10.52 -51.96 -8.58
N ALA A 338 10.11 -52.12 -7.32
CA ALA A 338 10.14 -51.03 -6.34
C ALA A 338 11.55 -50.42 -6.16
N ALA A 339 12.60 -51.24 -6.32
CA ALA A 339 14.00 -50.81 -6.27
C ALA A 339 14.39 -49.78 -7.35
N GLN A 340 13.66 -49.70 -8.46
CA GLN A 340 13.89 -48.68 -9.50
C GLN A 340 13.47 -47.26 -9.06
N PHE A 341 12.80 -47.13 -7.91
CA PHE A 341 12.29 -45.87 -7.39
C PHE A 341 12.85 -45.62 -5.97
N PRO A 342 14.02 -44.97 -5.83
CA PRO A 342 14.69 -44.79 -4.55
C PRO A 342 13.86 -44.07 -3.47
N ALA A 343 12.91 -43.23 -3.88
CA ALA A 343 12.05 -42.46 -2.98
C ALA A 343 10.68 -43.12 -2.74
N MET A 344 10.55 -44.42 -3.03
CA MET A 344 9.33 -45.20 -2.81
C MET A 344 9.03 -45.33 -1.31
N ASP A 345 7.76 -45.17 -0.96
CA ASP A 345 7.29 -45.50 0.38
C ASP A 345 7.06 -47.01 0.52
N MET A 346 8.13 -47.74 0.84
CA MET A 346 8.10 -49.20 0.97
C MET A 346 7.17 -49.68 2.09
N ALA A 347 7.13 -48.96 3.22
CA ALA A 347 6.28 -49.34 4.35
C ALA A 347 4.79 -49.22 4.00
N ALA A 348 4.40 -48.13 3.31
CA ALA A 348 3.03 -47.99 2.82
C ALA A 348 2.70 -49.02 1.74
N LEU A 349 3.64 -49.30 0.82
CA LEU A 349 3.44 -50.31 -0.23
C LEU A 349 3.19 -51.71 0.36
N GLU A 350 3.98 -52.14 1.35
CA GLU A 350 3.80 -53.42 2.04
C GLU A 350 2.50 -53.49 2.83
N ARG A 351 2.12 -52.39 3.51
CA ARG A 351 0.83 -52.30 4.20
C ARG A 351 -0.34 -52.51 3.25
N TYR A 352 -0.43 -51.71 2.18
CA TYR A 352 -1.51 -51.86 1.21
C TYR A 352 -1.49 -53.24 0.54
N THR A 353 -0.30 -53.78 0.24
CA THR A 353 -0.19 -55.12 -0.36
C THR A 353 -0.85 -56.18 0.51
N ARG A 354 -0.53 -56.22 1.81
CA ARG A 354 -1.16 -57.14 2.76
C ARG A 354 -2.67 -56.92 2.86
N GLU A 355 -3.12 -55.66 2.90
CA GLU A 355 -4.54 -55.33 2.96
C GLU A 355 -5.30 -55.83 1.72
N PHE A 356 -4.80 -55.57 0.50
CA PHE A 356 -5.43 -56.04 -0.74
C PHE A 356 -5.48 -57.57 -0.79
N GLU A 357 -4.37 -58.25 -0.48
CA GLU A 357 -4.32 -59.72 -0.46
C GLU A 357 -5.29 -60.32 0.57
N SER A 358 -5.40 -59.70 1.76
CA SER A 358 -6.35 -60.13 2.80
C SER A 358 -7.82 -59.96 2.40
N LEU A 359 -8.10 -59.05 1.46
CA LEU A 359 -9.43 -58.79 0.91
C LEU A 359 -9.75 -59.68 -0.32
N GLY A 360 -8.88 -60.63 -0.66
CA GLY A 360 -9.10 -61.57 -1.77
C GLY A 360 -8.65 -61.06 -3.14
N PHE A 361 -7.87 -59.98 -3.19
CA PHE A 361 -7.26 -59.51 -4.43
C PHE A 361 -6.02 -60.34 -4.80
N VAL A 362 -5.88 -60.66 -6.08
CA VAL A 362 -4.73 -61.36 -6.65
C VAL A 362 -3.87 -60.37 -7.42
N ARG A 363 -2.57 -60.33 -7.13
CA ARG A 363 -1.61 -59.44 -7.81
C ARG A 363 -1.43 -59.89 -9.26
N LEU A 364 -1.58 -58.95 -10.20
CA LEU A 364 -1.40 -59.18 -11.63
C LEU A 364 -0.03 -58.73 -12.13
N LEU A 365 0.36 -57.48 -11.85
CA LEU A 365 1.58 -56.88 -12.40
C LEU A 365 2.06 -55.69 -11.56
N ASP A 366 3.38 -55.60 -11.38
CA ASP A 366 4.06 -54.37 -10.99
C ASP A 366 4.61 -53.69 -12.25
N PHE A 367 4.23 -52.44 -12.50
CA PHE A 367 4.58 -51.73 -13.73
C PHE A 367 4.82 -50.25 -13.50
N SER A 368 5.51 -49.62 -14.45
CA SER A 368 5.61 -48.17 -14.53
C SER A 368 4.72 -47.68 -15.65
N LEU A 369 3.82 -46.73 -15.38
CA LEU A 369 2.96 -46.17 -16.43
C LEU A 369 3.76 -45.15 -17.26
N VAL A 370 4.13 -45.51 -18.49
CA VAL A 370 4.90 -44.65 -19.40
C VAL A 370 3.98 -44.08 -20.47
N SER A 371 3.80 -42.76 -20.46
CA SER A 371 3.00 -42.06 -21.47
C SER A 371 3.84 -41.56 -22.64
N ASN A 372 3.26 -41.45 -23.83
CA ASN A 372 3.87 -40.78 -24.97
C ASN A 372 3.85 -39.23 -24.91
N ALA A 373 3.47 -38.64 -23.77
CA ALA A 373 3.50 -37.19 -23.58
C ALA A 373 4.95 -36.65 -23.55
N ALA A 374 5.14 -35.38 -23.89
CA ALA A 374 6.47 -34.76 -23.97
C ALA A 374 7.26 -34.79 -22.64
N ASN A 375 6.56 -34.80 -21.50
CA ASN A 375 7.16 -34.87 -20.17
C ASN A 375 6.38 -35.88 -19.32
N PRO A 376 6.64 -37.19 -19.45
CA PRO A 376 5.98 -38.20 -18.63
C PRO A 376 6.41 -38.06 -17.17
N ILE A 377 5.47 -38.26 -16.24
CA ILE A 377 5.76 -38.32 -14.82
C ILE A 377 6.07 -39.78 -14.49
N PRO A 378 7.29 -40.12 -14.02
CA PRO A 378 7.59 -41.48 -13.58
C PRO A 378 6.61 -41.91 -12.48
N SER A 379 6.19 -43.17 -12.54
CA SER A 379 5.23 -43.72 -11.60
C SER A 379 5.53 -45.19 -11.36
N PHE A 380 5.20 -45.64 -10.16
CA PHE A 380 5.12 -47.05 -9.87
C PHE A 380 3.67 -47.40 -9.58
N CYS A 381 3.21 -48.49 -10.18
CA CYS A 381 1.88 -49.02 -10.00
C CYS A 381 1.96 -50.53 -9.71
N ARG A 382 1.22 -50.99 -8.72
CA ARG A 382 0.97 -52.41 -8.47
C ARG A 382 -0.51 -52.69 -8.69
N LEU A 383 -0.79 -53.55 -9.66
CA LEU A 383 -2.14 -53.93 -10.07
C LEU A 383 -2.57 -55.24 -9.44
N TYR A 384 -3.82 -55.27 -9.02
CA TYR A 384 -4.53 -56.44 -8.55
C TYR A 384 -5.88 -56.60 -9.26
N ALA A 385 -6.38 -57.82 -9.29
CA ALA A 385 -7.74 -58.15 -9.67
C ALA A 385 -8.46 -58.92 -8.57
N HIS A 386 -9.75 -58.67 -8.42
CA HIS A 386 -10.64 -59.43 -7.54
C HIS A 386 -11.62 -60.22 -8.40
N THR A 387 -11.41 -61.52 -8.54
CA THR A 387 -12.18 -62.38 -9.46
C THR A 387 -13.62 -62.60 -9.04
N THR A 388 -13.93 -62.58 -7.74
CA THR A 388 -15.33 -62.67 -7.25
C THR A 388 -16.13 -61.39 -7.50
N TYR A 389 -15.52 -60.22 -7.29
CA TYR A 389 -16.21 -58.93 -7.43
C TYR A 389 -16.01 -58.28 -8.78
N HIS A 390 -15.21 -58.84 -9.67
CA HIS A 390 -14.90 -58.30 -10.99
C HIS A 390 -14.46 -56.83 -10.96
N CYS A 391 -13.43 -56.56 -10.15
CA CYS A 391 -12.86 -55.23 -9.97
C CYS A 391 -11.33 -55.25 -9.87
N PHE A 392 -10.72 -54.11 -10.17
CA PHE A 392 -9.27 -53.93 -10.10
C PHE A 392 -8.88 -53.08 -8.90
N GLY A 393 -7.83 -53.49 -8.20
CA GLY A 393 -7.14 -52.71 -7.18
C GLY A 393 -5.84 -52.17 -7.74
N GLU A 394 -5.52 -50.91 -7.49
CA GLU A 394 -4.26 -50.30 -7.93
C GLU A 394 -3.64 -49.52 -6.79
N ILE A 395 -2.39 -49.83 -6.47
CA ILE A 395 -1.54 -49.03 -5.58
C ILE A 395 -0.61 -48.22 -6.45
N SER A 396 -0.57 -46.90 -6.31
CA SER A 396 0.29 -46.06 -7.14
C SER A 396 0.98 -44.92 -6.40
N GLN A 397 2.24 -44.65 -6.80
CA GLN A 397 3.01 -43.49 -6.38
C GLN A 397 3.58 -42.76 -7.60
N LEU A 398 3.44 -41.43 -7.62
CA LEU A 398 3.93 -40.57 -8.70
C LEU A 398 5.20 -39.84 -8.23
N PHE A 399 6.18 -39.71 -9.12
CA PHE A 399 7.49 -39.11 -8.85
C PHE A 399 7.76 -37.91 -9.79
N PRO A 400 7.17 -36.74 -9.54
CA PRO A 400 7.39 -35.56 -10.39
C PRO A 400 8.84 -35.08 -10.32
N ARG A 401 9.44 -34.76 -11.46
CA ARG A 401 10.83 -34.24 -11.53
C ARG A 401 10.98 -32.95 -10.72
N GLY A 402 12.01 -32.88 -9.88
CA GLY A 402 12.34 -31.70 -9.06
C GLY A 402 11.35 -31.40 -7.93
N LYS A 403 10.47 -32.35 -7.57
CA LYS A 403 9.55 -32.22 -6.43
C LYS A 403 9.57 -33.51 -5.61
N ALA A 404 9.09 -33.42 -4.37
CA ALA A 404 8.88 -34.60 -3.54
C ALA A 404 7.88 -35.56 -4.21
N PRO A 405 8.07 -36.90 -4.05
CA PRO A 405 7.07 -37.88 -4.48
C PRO A 405 5.70 -37.57 -3.89
N LEU A 406 4.64 -37.84 -4.65
CA LEU A 406 3.30 -37.78 -4.09
C LEU A 406 3.11 -38.92 -3.08
N THR A 407 2.18 -38.73 -2.14
CA THR A 407 1.80 -39.80 -1.20
C THR A 407 1.33 -41.03 -1.98
N LEU A 408 1.83 -42.19 -1.57
CA LEU A 408 1.38 -43.48 -2.07
C LEU A 408 -0.08 -43.67 -1.66
N ALA A 409 -0.90 -44.09 -2.62
CA ALA A 409 -2.35 -44.18 -2.46
C ALA A 409 -2.88 -45.40 -3.20
N CYS A 410 -4.05 -45.86 -2.83
CA CYS A 410 -4.74 -46.95 -3.49
C CYS A 410 -6.01 -46.47 -4.20
N SER A 411 -6.46 -47.26 -5.17
CA SER A 411 -7.74 -47.09 -5.81
C SER A 411 -8.36 -48.43 -6.18
N ILE A 412 -9.69 -48.48 -6.13
CA ILE A 412 -10.49 -49.64 -6.53
C ILE A 412 -11.39 -49.19 -7.67
N GLN A 413 -11.47 -49.98 -8.72
CA GLN A 413 -12.17 -49.57 -9.92
C GLN A 413 -12.79 -50.74 -10.69
N SER A 414 -13.99 -50.51 -11.26
CA SER A 414 -14.65 -51.44 -12.17
C SER A 414 -15.06 -50.73 -13.47
N VAL A 415 -15.15 -51.54 -14.53
CA VAL A 415 -15.82 -51.16 -15.77
C VAL A 415 -17.23 -51.74 -15.71
N LEU A 416 -18.21 -50.91 -16.05
CA LEU A 416 -19.61 -51.28 -16.15
C LEU A 416 -20.02 -51.24 -17.63
N GLN A 417 -21.14 -51.88 -17.95
CA GLN A 417 -21.69 -51.83 -19.30
C GLN A 417 -21.96 -50.38 -19.76
N ASN A 418 -22.12 -50.20 -21.08
CA ASN A 418 -22.43 -48.91 -21.71
C ASN A 418 -21.34 -47.82 -21.50
N GLY A 419 -20.10 -48.25 -21.27
CA GLY A 419 -18.94 -47.36 -21.11
C GLY A 419 -18.86 -46.66 -19.75
N TRP A 420 -19.65 -47.10 -18.78
CA TRP A 420 -19.61 -46.55 -17.42
C TRP A 420 -18.39 -47.08 -16.66
N SER A 421 -17.77 -46.23 -15.85
CA SER A 421 -16.67 -46.63 -14.96
C SER A 421 -16.84 -46.02 -13.58
N LEU A 422 -16.45 -46.78 -12.56
CA LEU A 422 -16.50 -46.35 -11.17
C LEU A 422 -15.11 -46.52 -10.57
N THR A 423 -14.63 -45.48 -9.88
CA THR A 423 -13.35 -45.51 -9.16
C THR A 423 -13.49 -44.90 -7.77
N PHE A 424 -13.01 -45.61 -6.76
CA PHE A 424 -12.85 -45.12 -5.40
C PHE A 424 -11.35 -45.03 -5.10
N SER A 425 -10.90 -43.99 -4.41
CA SER A 425 -9.48 -43.84 -4.04
C SER A 425 -9.32 -43.13 -2.71
N ASP A 426 -8.31 -43.49 -1.94
CA ASP A 426 -7.90 -42.76 -0.73
C ASP A 426 -6.98 -41.55 -1.04
N ARG A 427 -6.66 -41.31 -2.32
CA ARG A 427 -5.84 -40.17 -2.74
C ARG A 427 -6.62 -38.88 -2.56
N LYS A 428 -5.98 -37.85 -1.98
CA LYS A 428 -6.52 -36.48 -1.95
C LYS A 428 -6.74 -35.96 -3.38
N PRO A 429 -7.89 -35.31 -3.67
CA PRO A 429 -8.18 -34.82 -5.01
C PRO A 429 -7.20 -33.73 -5.41
N MET A 430 -6.80 -33.75 -6.67
CA MET A 430 -6.03 -32.67 -7.27
C MET A 430 -6.97 -31.72 -8.01
N ALA A 431 -6.81 -30.41 -7.85
CA ALA A 431 -7.64 -29.41 -8.52
C ALA A 431 -7.62 -29.57 -10.05
N ALA A 432 -6.46 -29.92 -10.62
CA ALA A 432 -6.30 -30.20 -12.05
C ALA A 432 -7.14 -31.40 -12.54
N GLY A 433 -7.52 -32.31 -11.64
CA GLY A 433 -8.39 -33.45 -11.95
C GLY A 433 -9.77 -33.05 -12.47
N SER A 434 -10.24 -31.81 -12.24
CA SER A 434 -11.50 -31.32 -12.80
C SER A 434 -11.50 -31.20 -14.33
N LEU A 435 -10.33 -30.95 -14.94
CA LEU A 435 -10.18 -30.81 -16.39
C LEU A 435 -10.42 -32.14 -17.10
N VAL A 436 -9.94 -33.24 -16.52
CA VAL A 436 -9.96 -34.58 -17.10
C VAL A 436 -11.22 -35.39 -16.75
N ARG A 437 -12.18 -34.78 -16.05
CA ARG A 437 -13.47 -35.42 -15.72
C ARG A 437 -14.26 -35.78 -16.98
N ARG A 438 -14.72 -37.02 -17.04
CA ARG A 438 -15.54 -37.61 -18.13
C ARG A 438 -17.01 -37.71 -17.71
N LYS A 439 -17.91 -37.77 -18.69
CA LYS A 439 -19.37 -37.87 -18.48
C LYS A 439 -19.78 -39.20 -17.83
N LYS A 440 -19.21 -40.32 -18.30
CA LYS A 440 -19.52 -41.69 -17.84
C LYS A 440 -18.48 -42.29 -16.88
N ALA A 441 -17.71 -41.45 -16.20
CA ALA A 441 -16.76 -41.90 -15.20
C ALA A 441 -17.12 -41.29 -13.85
N LEU A 442 -17.49 -42.14 -12.90
CA LEU A 442 -17.73 -41.77 -11.52
C LEU A 442 -16.44 -41.95 -10.73
N SER A 443 -16.10 -40.96 -9.90
CA SER A 443 -14.91 -41.02 -9.05
C SER A 443 -15.21 -40.45 -7.67
N VAL A 444 -14.87 -41.21 -6.64
CA VAL A 444 -15.02 -40.81 -5.24
C VAL A 444 -13.65 -40.87 -4.57
N SER A 445 -13.27 -39.78 -3.94
CA SER A 445 -12.06 -39.72 -3.10
C SER A 445 -12.48 -39.84 -1.63
N MET A 446 -11.85 -40.74 -0.88
CA MET A 446 -12.11 -40.96 0.54
C MET A 446 -10.79 -40.94 1.33
N PRO A 447 -10.12 -39.78 1.46
CA PRO A 447 -8.79 -39.71 2.04
C PRO A 447 -8.75 -40.20 3.49
N GLY A 448 -7.79 -41.07 3.81
CA GLY A 448 -7.60 -41.63 5.15
C GLY A 448 -8.54 -42.79 5.51
N THR A 449 -9.34 -43.29 4.57
CA THR A 449 -10.20 -44.47 4.77
C THR A 449 -9.38 -45.74 4.60
N ASN A 450 -9.61 -46.73 5.46
CA ASN A 450 -9.00 -48.06 5.34
C ASN A 450 -9.49 -48.78 4.05
N THR A 451 -8.63 -49.55 3.40
CA THR A 451 -8.90 -50.32 2.17
C THR A 451 -10.17 -51.19 2.26
N SER A 452 -10.44 -51.80 3.41
CA SER A 452 -11.67 -52.61 3.61
C SER A 452 -12.96 -51.79 3.51
N ALA A 453 -13.02 -50.66 4.22
CA ALA A 453 -14.13 -49.72 4.15
C ALA A 453 -14.24 -49.07 2.77
N LEU A 454 -13.11 -48.81 2.10
CA LEU A 454 -13.06 -48.32 0.72
C LEU A 454 -13.71 -49.32 -0.25
N LEU A 455 -13.41 -50.61 -0.12
CA LEU A 455 -14.00 -51.67 -0.92
C LEU A 455 -15.51 -51.78 -0.67
N GLN A 456 -15.95 -51.78 0.59
CA GLN A 456 -17.38 -51.85 0.92
C GLN A 456 -18.15 -50.67 0.33
N ALA A 457 -17.67 -49.44 0.49
CA ALA A 457 -18.29 -48.24 -0.06
C ALA A 457 -18.33 -48.29 -1.60
N PHE A 458 -17.25 -48.78 -2.23
CA PHE A 458 -17.18 -48.99 -3.66
C PHE A 458 -18.25 -49.98 -4.15
N LEU A 459 -18.38 -51.14 -3.50
CA LEU A 459 -19.37 -52.17 -3.88
C LEU A 459 -20.80 -51.67 -3.71
N GLN A 460 -21.12 -51.02 -2.59
CA GLN A 460 -22.44 -50.43 -2.35
C GLN A 460 -22.82 -49.40 -3.44
N MET A 461 -21.89 -48.49 -3.77
CA MET A 461 -22.12 -47.49 -4.82
C MET A 461 -22.27 -48.16 -6.19
N ARG A 462 -21.46 -49.17 -6.49
CA ARG A 462 -21.52 -49.91 -7.76
C ARG A 462 -22.86 -50.58 -7.93
N ASP A 463 -23.32 -51.30 -6.93
CA ASP A 463 -24.58 -52.05 -6.99
C ASP A 463 -25.76 -51.09 -7.15
N ARG A 464 -25.73 -49.94 -6.47
CA ARG A 464 -26.71 -48.86 -6.66
C ARG A 464 -26.69 -48.29 -8.08
N VAL A 465 -25.51 -47.99 -8.64
CA VAL A 465 -25.38 -47.48 -10.01
C VAL A 465 -25.88 -48.51 -11.02
N CYS A 466 -25.53 -49.78 -10.83
CA CYS A 466 -26.02 -50.89 -11.63
C CYS A 466 -27.55 -51.01 -11.59
N GLN A 467 -28.15 -50.87 -10.40
CA GLN A 467 -29.60 -50.91 -10.23
C GLN A 467 -30.29 -49.69 -10.86
N ASP A 468 -29.85 -48.48 -10.55
CA ASP A 468 -30.46 -47.23 -11.04
C ASP A 468 -30.36 -47.10 -12.58
N LEU A 469 -29.30 -47.64 -13.17
CA LEU A 469 -29.11 -47.62 -14.61
C LEU A 469 -29.59 -48.93 -15.28
N GLY A 470 -29.88 -50.01 -14.56
CA GLY A 470 -30.16 -51.31 -15.19
C GLY A 470 -28.99 -51.82 -16.04
N ILE A 471 -27.75 -51.65 -15.55
CA ILE A 471 -26.51 -52.10 -16.20
C ILE A 471 -25.78 -53.10 -15.32
N SER A 472 -24.96 -53.96 -15.92
CA SER A 472 -24.14 -54.95 -15.19
C SER A 472 -22.65 -54.59 -15.17
N VAL A 473 -21.92 -55.22 -14.24
CA VAL A 473 -20.45 -55.18 -14.17
C VAL A 473 -19.87 -55.98 -15.33
N VAL A 474 -18.83 -55.46 -15.99
CA VAL A 474 -18.09 -56.20 -17.02
C VAL A 474 -17.15 -57.18 -16.32
N ARG A 475 -17.29 -58.48 -16.62
CA ARG A 475 -16.59 -59.58 -15.94
C ARG A 475 -15.26 -59.93 -16.63
N GLU A 476 -14.43 -58.92 -16.85
CA GLU A 476 -13.12 -59.08 -17.50
C GLU A 476 -12.02 -58.67 -16.52
N ASP A 477 -11.44 -59.66 -15.84
CA ASP A 477 -10.47 -59.46 -14.74
C ASP A 477 -9.02 -59.72 -15.17
N THR A 478 -8.75 -59.64 -16.47
CA THR A 478 -7.42 -59.90 -17.04
C THR A 478 -6.57 -58.63 -17.14
N LEU A 479 -5.26 -58.81 -17.27
CA LEU A 479 -4.32 -57.70 -17.48
C LEU A 479 -4.62 -56.96 -18.79
N GLU A 480 -4.99 -57.67 -19.85
CA GLU A 480 -5.32 -57.12 -21.16
C GLU A 480 -6.56 -56.22 -21.09
N ALA A 481 -7.58 -56.64 -20.33
CA ALA A 481 -8.78 -55.85 -20.10
C ALA A 481 -8.47 -54.55 -19.36
N TYR A 482 -7.59 -54.60 -18.36
CA TYR A 482 -7.11 -53.42 -17.66
C TYR A 482 -6.35 -52.46 -18.60
N ILE A 483 -5.43 -52.98 -19.43
CA ILE A 483 -4.67 -52.17 -20.38
C ILE A 483 -5.61 -51.51 -21.40
N ALA A 484 -6.55 -52.25 -21.97
CA ALA A 484 -7.53 -51.75 -22.92
C ALA A 484 -8.39 -50.64 -22.30
N LYS A 485 -8.78 -50.79 -21.02
CA LYS A 485 -9.50 -49.76 -20.26
C LYS A 485 -8.66 -48.48 -20.11
N VAL A 486 -7.41 -48.58 -19.70
CA VAL A 486 -6.54 -47.41 -19.50
C VAL A 486 -6.29 -46.67 -20.82
N GLN A 487 -6.06 -47.41 -21.91
CA GLN A 487 -5.91 -46.84 -23.25
C GLN A 487 -7.19 -46.13 -23.72
N ARG A 488 -8.36 -46.75 -23.58
CA ARG A 488 -9.65 -46.13 -23.89
C ARG A 488 -9.88 -44.85 -23.07
N GLY A 489 -9.58 -44.91 -21.78
CA GLY A 489 -9.68 -43.77 -20.88
C GLY A 489 -8.79 -42.60 -21.29
N ALA A 490 -7.59 -42.85 -21.82
CA ALA A 490 -6.70 -41.82 -22.33
C ALA A 490 -7.35 -41.02 -23.47
N THR A 491 -7.94 -41.73 -24.43
CA THR A 491 -8.64 -41.15 -25.59
C THR A 491 -9.86 -40.34 -25.15
N GLU A 492 -10.71 -40.92 -24.31
CA GLU A 492 -11.91 -40.24 -23.80
C GLU A 492 -11.57 -38.97 -22.99
N ILE A 493 -10.50 -38.99 -22.20
CA ILE A 493 -10.03 -37.83 -21.44
C ILE A 493 -9.57 -36.72 -22.40
N ARG A 494 -8.83 -37.07 -23.46
CA ARG A 494 -8.38 -36.10 -24.47
C ARG A 494 -9.55 -35.48 -25.22
N GLU A 495 -10.55 -36.28 -25.60
CA GLU A 495 -11.78 -35.81 -26.25
C GLU A 495 -12.57 -34.88 -25.31
N ALA A 496 -12.76 -35.28 -24.05
CA ALA A 496 -13.45 -34.44 -23.07
C ALA A 496 -12.75 -33.08 -22.85
N VAL A 497 -11.43 -33.03 -22.85
CA VAL A 497 -10.67 -31.75 -22.76
C VAL A 497 -10.77 -30.95 -24.06
N LYS A 498 -10.85 -31.62 -25.23
CA LYS A 498 -11.04 -30.97 -26.53
C LYS A 498 -12.42 -30.31 -26.63
N GLU A 499 -13.48 -30.95 -26.12
CA GLU A 499 -14.85 -30.41 -26.14
C GLU A 499 -15.06 -29.26 -25.16
N LYS A 500 -14.36 -29.24 -24.02
CA LYS A 500 -14.52 -28.19 -23.00
C LYS A 500 -14.05 -26.82 -23.50
N ASN A 501 -14.80 -25.78 -23.12
CA ASN A 501 -14.33 -24.40 -23.21
C ASN A 501 -13.23 -24.21 -22.16
N PHE A 502 -12.02 -23.89 -22.62
CA PHE A 502 -10.85 -23.89 -21.75
C PHE A 502 -10.83 -22.70 -20.77
N ALA A 503 -11.48 -21.58 -21.12
CA ALA A 503 -11.61 -20.44 -20.21
C ALA A 503 -12.47 -20.80 -18.99
N THR A 504 -13.59 -21.50 -19.20
CA THR A 504 -14.45 -21.98 -18.11
C THR A 504 -13.80 -23.16 -17.37
N ALA A 505 -13.10 -24.05 -18.08
CA ALA A 505 -12.41 -25.16 -17.46
C ALA A 505 -11.29 -24.69 -16.50
N VAL A 506 -10.55 -23.64 -16.87
CA VAL A 506 -9.50 -23.05 -16.03
C VAL A 506 -10.10 -22.33 -14.82
N SER A 507 -11.20 -21.58 -14.98
CA SER A 507 -11.87 -20.94 -13.84
C SER A 507 -12.38 -22.00 -12.84
N HIS A 508 -12.91 -23.13 -13.32
CA HIS A 508 -13.28 -24.26 -12.46
C HIS A 508 -12.08 -24.87 -11.72
N VAL A 509 -10.89 -24.93 -12.32
CA VAL A 509 -9.67 -25.39 -11.61
C VAL A 509 -9.30 -24.44 -10.48
N TYR A 510 -9.33 -23.12 -10.71
CA TYR A 510 -9.01 -22.14 -9.67
C TYR A 510 -10.07 -22.10 -8.57
N TYR A 511 -11.35 -22.11 -8.95
CA TYR A 511 -12.46 -22.24 -8.00
C TYR A 511 -12.28 -23.48 -7.14
N ARG A 512 -11.96 -24.63 -7.75
CA ARG A 512 -11.74 -25.87 -7.00
C ARG A 512 -10.49 -25.84 -6.14
N LYS A 513 -9.41 -25.20 -6.59
CA LYS A 513 -8.21 -24.99 -5.77
C LYS A 513 -8.54 -24.19 -4.50
N LEU A 514 -9.43 -23.20 -4.60
CA LEU A 514 -9.92 -22.42 -3.46
C LEU A 514 -10.92 -23.21 -2.60
N ALA A 515 -11.82 -23.97 -3.21
CA ALA A 515 -12.79 -24.80 -2.50
C ALA A 515 -12.12 -25.93 -1.70
N LEU A 516 -11.12 -26.60 -2.28
CA LEU A 516 -10.32 -27.63 -1.60
C LEU A 516 -9.52 -27.09 -0.40
N LEU A 517 -9.34 -25.76 -0.28
CA LEU A 517 -8.75 -25.13 0.90
C LEU A 517 -9.79 -24.82 1.99
N ARG A 518 -11.09 -24.78 1.66
CA ARG A 518 -12.17 -24.30 2.53
C ARG A 518 -13.20 -25.35 2.93
N THR A 519 -13.47 -26.36 2.10
CA THR A 519 -14.53 -27.36 2.35
C THR A 519 -14.06 -28.79 2.08
N LYS A 520 -14.50 -29.73 2.92
CA LYS A 520 -14.29 -31.20 2.76
C LYS A 520 -15.23 -31.83 1.72
N GLU A 521 -16.23 -31.11 1.22
CA GLU A 521 -17.44 -31.74 0.67
C GLU A 521 -17.33 -32.23 -0.79
N ASP A 522 -16.37 -31.75 -1.59
CA ASP A 522 -16.32 -32.08 -3.03
C ASP A 522 -15.24 -33.11 -3.42
N TYR A 523 -15.21 -34.24 -2.70
CA TYR A 523 -14.42 -35.42 -3.07
C TYR A 523 -15.10 -36.31 -4.12
N THR A 524 -16.35 -36.01 -4.49
CA THR A 524 -17.17 -36.86 -5.35
C THR A 524 -17.31 -36.25 -6.76
N TRP A 525 -17.27 -37.09 -7.78
CA TRP A 525 -17.63 -36.79 -9.16
C TRP A 525 -18.58 -37.86 -9.66
N LEU A 526 -19.82 -37.49 -9.93
CA LEU A 526 -20.84 -38.43 -10.40
C LEU A 526 -21.05 -38.37 -11.92
N GLY A 527 -20.31 -37.51 -12.64
CA GLY A 527 -20.52 -37.35 -14.07
C GLY A 527 -21.97 -37.01 -14.41
N GLU A 528 -22.53 -37.68 -15.42
CA GLU A 528 -23.93 -37.55 -15.83
C GLU A 528 -24.86 -38.58 -15.16
N TYR A 529 -24.37 -39.40 -14.23
CA TYR A 529 -25.15 -40.47 -13.59
C TYR A 529 -26.44 -39.95 -12.92
N PRO A 530 -26.43 -38.84 -12.16
CA PRO A 530 -27.67 -38.34 -11.56
C PRO A 530 -28.75 -38.02 -12.60
N LYS A 531 -28.34 -37.44 -13.74
CA LYS A 531 -29.26 -37.09 -14.84
C LYS A 531 -29.77 -38.33 -15.58
N GLU A 532 -28.90 -39.30 -15.86
CA GLU A 532 -29.30 -40.55 -16.53
C GLU A 532 -30.20 -41.41 -15.63
N ALA A 533 -29.90 -41.48 -14.33
CA ALA A 533 -30.73 -42.17 -13.35
C ALA A 533 -32.13 -41.54 -13.22
N GLU A 534 -32.21 -40.21 -13.17
CA GLU A 534 -33.50 -39.49 -13.18
C GLU A 534 -34.28 -39.71 -14.48
N ARG A 535 -33.63 -39.64 -15.64
CA ARG A 535 -34.27 -39.93 -16.93
C ARG A 535 -34.82 -41.34 -17.00
N ARG A 536 -34.09 -42.34 -16.50
CA ARG A 536 -34.56 -43.73 -16.46
C ARG A 536 -35.71 -43.91 -15.47
N LYS A 537 -35.69 -43.23 -14.32
CA LYS A 537 -36.82 -43.19 -13.38
C LYS A 537 -38.08 -42.56 -13.97
N GLN A 538 -37.94 -41.51 -14.79
CA GLN A 538 -39.05 -40.86 -15.50
C GLN A 538 -39.51 -41.63 -16.75
N GLY A 539 -38.63 -42.44 -17.36
CA GLY A 539 -38.90 -43.25 -18.55
C GLY A 539 -39.45 -44.66 -18.29
N PHE A 540 -39.56 -45.08 -17.02
CA PHE A 540 -40.37 -46.25 -16.64
C PHE A 540 -41.83 -45.78 -16.44
N PRO A 541 -42.78 -46.06 -17.36
CA PRO A 541 -44.18 -45.85 -17.06
C PRO A 541 -44.59 -46.76 -15.89
N ALA A 542 -45.43 -46.22 -15.01
CA ALA A 542 -46.05 -46.90 -13.89
C ALA A 542 -47.03 -48.00 -14.37
N ALA A 543 -46.50 -49.09 -14.94
CA ALA A 543 -47.26 -50.26 -15.35
C ALA A 543 -46.51 -51.54 -14.95
N ALA A 544 -46.29 -51.71 -13.64
CA ALA A 544 -45.99 -53.00 -13.00
C ALA A 544 -46.17 -52.87 -11.49
N ARG A 545 -47.38 -52.48 -11.07
CA ARG A 545 -47.90 -52.72 -9.72
C ARG A 545 -49.40 -53.03 -9.86
N CYS A 546 -49.69 -54.26 -10.26
CA CYS A 546 -50.86 -55.03 -9.86
C CYS A 546 -50.37 -56.46 -9.63
#